data_AF-A0AAD8J7R5-F1
#
_entry.id   AF-A0AAD8J7R5-F1
#
_cell.length_a   1.000
_cell.length_b   1.000
_cell.length_c   1.000
_cell.angle_alpha   90.00
_cell.angle_beta   90.00
_cell.angle_gamma   90.00
#
_symmetry.space_group_name_H-M   'P 1'
#
loop_
_entity.id
_entity.type
_entity.pdbx_description
1 polymer ?
#
loop_
_entity_poly.entity_id
_entity_poly.type
_entity_poly.pdbx_seq_one_letter_code
_entity_poly.pdbx_strand_id
1 'polypeptide(L)'
;MSGAQLCELLRELGYEEGSLDPDSLEWPFQDEEARPILNWLCYSLLPSNVLSPSQLNHYEQFLQQGKLLEGEDLDFAYESISAFSTRRDNQEAVFGTEEGVKDIRDATSALKAEAVELQIQLNHLQYQYDMLTGQASAIVQGRRSRVAATSTVNGQLTEVDDSLSARNLEMNTVLGRIASTAKELSHYHSGEENGMYLSYSDFHPYLLADASYMKELNQWFTKKLDTGPFRLVAEEGKSKCSWASLDDISNILVQADLEKSHHQRVSELQRLRSIFGTSERQWVEAQAHSTKQHAILMALKAQVTLDEAHIHHDIHSLRRKHVELSGELTDLYHKEEKLLSETVPDLCWELAQLEDTTYILQGDYDLKVMRQEHYINRQKVSLGI
;
A
#
# COMPACT_ATOMS: atom_id res chain seq x y z
N MET A 1 55.59 -38.65 28.72
CA MET A 1 55.96 -37.32 29.17
C MET A 1 57.41 -37.36 29.61
N SER A 2 58.19 -36.30 29.38
CA SER A 2 59.62 -36.19 29.77
C SER A 2 59.81 -35.23 30.94
N GLY A 3 60.98 -35.28 31.59
CA GLY A 3 61.35 -34.34 32.66
C GLY A 3 61.24 -32.87 32.23
N ALA A 4 61.55 -32.57 30.97
CA ALA A 4 61.41 -31.23 30.40
C ALA A 4 59.96 -30.70 30.41
N GLN A 5 58.98 -31.54 30.13
CA GLN A 5 57.56 -31.14 30.12
C GLN A 5 57.04 -30.88 31.53
N LEU A 6 57.52 -31.64 32.52
CA LEU A 6 57.19 -31.40 33.93
C LEU A 6 57.78 -30.07 34.41
N CYS A 7 59.03 -29.74 34.03
CA CYS A 7 59.61 -28.43 34.32
C CYS A 7 58.85 -27.27 33.68
N GLU A 8 58.35 -27.46 32.46
CA GLU A 8 57.53 -26.45 31.77
C GLU A 8 56.19 -26.23 32.48
N LEU A 9 55.51 -27.31 32.86
CA LEU A 9 54.27 -27.24 33.65
C LEU A 9 54.49 -26.57 35.01
N LEU A 10 55.56 -26.91 35.74
CA LEU A 10 55.86 -26.26 37.02
C LEU A 10 56.15 -24.75 36.87
N ARG A 11 56.75 -24.35 35.75
CA ARG A 11 56.94 -22.94 35.42
C ARG A 11 55.61 -22.24 35.14
N GLU A 12 54.70 -22.89 34.41
CA GLU A 12 53.35 -22.37 34.17
C GLU A 12 52.53 -22.24 35.46
N LEU A 13 52.80 -23.07 36.47
CA LEU A 13 52.15 -23.02 37.78
C LEU A 13 52.75 -21.97 38.73
N GLY A 14 53.74 -21.18 38.29
CA GLY A 14 54.29 -20.07 39.06
C GLY A 14 55.38 -20.47 40.07
N TYR A 15 56.02 -21.63 39.91
CA TYR A 15 57.17 -22.01 40.72
C TYR A 15 58.44 -21.29 40.22
N GLU A 16 58.79 -20.17 40.86
CA GLU A 16 59.92 -19.31 40.43
C GLU A 16 61.26 -19.60 41.14
N GLU A 17 61.36 -20.61 42.01
CA GLU A 17 62.63 -20.93 42.67
C GLU A 17 63.49 -21.94 41.88
N GLY A 18 64.48 -21.42 41.15
CA GLY A 18 65.78 -22.06 40.89
C GLY A 18 65.82 -23.20 39.87
N SER A 19 66.04 -22.87 38.59
CA SER A 19 66.70 -23.69 37.53
C SER A 19 66.68 -25.21 37.74
N LEU A 20 65.51 -25.84 37.70
CA LEU A 20 65.41 -27.29 37.60
C LEU A 20 65.92 -27.73 36.22
N ASP A 21 67.03 -28.46 36.20
CA ASP A 21 67.66 -28.94 34.96
C ASP A 21 66.83 -30.10 34.38
N PRO A 22 66.31 -29.97 33.14
CA PRO A 22 65.42 -30.97 32.53
C PRO A 22 65.99 -32.39 32.52
N ASP A 23 67.30 -32.52 32.36
CA ASP A 23 68.00 -33.80 32.23
C ASP A 23 68.11 -34.52 33.59
N SER A 24 68.16 -33.77 34.69
CA SER A 24 68.19 -34.33 36.06
C SER A 24 66.85 -34.95 36.48
N LEU A 25 65.76 -34.60 35.80
CA LEU A 25 64.40 -35.06 36.09
C LEU A 25 63.91 -36.10 35.08
N GLU A 26 64.80 -36.61 34.21
CA GLU A 26 64.42 -37.60 33.20
C GLU A 26 64.51 -39.04 33.73
N TRP A 27 65.39 -39.32 34.70
CA TRP A 27 65.54 -40.66 35.30
C TRP A 27 64.26 -41.22 35.96
N PRO A 28 63.38 -40.44 36.63
CA PRO A 28 62.14 -40.97 37.21
C PRO A 28 61.13 -41.42 36.15
N PHE A 29 61.20 -40.87 34.93
CA PHE A 29 60.35 -41.28 33.81
C PHE A 29 60.83 -42.56 33.12
N GLN A 30 62.07 -42.99 33.41
CA GLN A 30 62.65 -44.24 32.90
C GLN A 30 62.26 -45.45 33.76
N ASP A 31 61.87 -45.23 35.01
CA ASP A 31 61.38 -46.28 35.91
C ASP A 31 59.92 -46.66 35.60
N GLU A 32 59.66 -47.94 35.30
CA GLU A 32 58.34 -48.40 34.83
C GLU A 32 57.25 -48.29 35.91
N GLU A 33 57.62 -48.31 37.20
CA GLU A 33 56.67 -48.20 38.31
C GLU A 33 56.26 -46.74 38.60
N ALA A 34 57.21 -45.80 38.47
CA ALA A 34 56.96 -44.38 38.73
C ALA A 34 56.33 -43.67 37.52
N ARG A 35 56.57 -44.16 36.29
CA ARG A 35 56.12 -43.53 35.05
C ARG A 35 54.60 -43.31 34.94
N PRO A 36 53.70 -44.23 35.34
CA PRO A 36 52.26 -44.00 35.31
C PRO A 36 51.84 -42.87 36.25
N ILE A 37 52.44 -42.81 37.43
CA ILE A 37 52.13 -41.79 38.46
C ILE A 37 52.62 -40.42 38.00
N LEU A 38 53.83 -40.34 37.45
CA LEU A 38 54.39 -39.09 36.93
C LEU A 38 53.64 -38.59 35.70
N ASN A 39 53.21 -39.48 34.81
CA ASN A 39 52.34 -39.11 33.71
C ASN A 39 50.99 -38.61 34.23
N TRP A 40 50.36 -39.31 35.18
CA TRP A 40 49.11 -38.86 35.79
C TRP A 40 49.23 -37.47 36.42
N LEU A 41 50.34 -37.21 37.11
CA LEU A 41 50.62 -35.94 37.78
C LEU A 41 50.78 -34.82 36.74
N CYS A 42 51.48 -35.06 35.63
CA CYS A 42 51.58 -34.10 34.52
C CYS A 42 50.22 -33.84 33.82
N TYR A 43 49.34 -34.84 33.75
CA TYR A 43 48.00 -34.67 33.15
C TYR A 43 46.99 -34.00 34.11
N SER A 44 47.17 -34.19 35.41
CA SER A 44 46.21 -33.75 36.42
C SER A 44 46.58 -32.40 37.05
N LEU A 45 47.83 -31.97 36.94
CA LEU A 45 48.24 -30.63 37.33
C LEU A 45 47.92 -29.64 36.21
N LEU A 46 46.77 -29.00 36.33
CA LEU A 46 46.35 -27.87 35.50
C LEU A 46 46.46 -26.57 36.32
N PRO A 47 46.63 -25.40 35.68
CA PRO A 47 46.60 -24.10 36.36
C PRO A 47 45.32 -23.84 37.16
N SER A 48 44.23 -24.55 36.85
CA SER A 48 42.97 -24.52 37.59
C SER A 48 43.02 -25.23 38.95
N ASN A 49 43.98 -26.14 39.13
CA ASN A 49 44.11 -26.96 40.34
C ASN A 49 45.12 -26.37 41.33
N VAL A 50 45.78 -25.27 40.96
CA VAL A 50 46.66 -24.50 41.84
C VAL A 50 45.88 -23.32 42.40
N LEU A 51 45.97 -23.16 43.73
CA LEU A 51 45.29 -22.07 44.42
C LEU A 51 45.81 -20.74 43.90
N SER A 52 44.90 -19.91 43.40
CA SER A 52 45.26 -18.57 42.96
C SER A 52 45.74 -17.73 44.15
N PRO A 53 46.62 -16.73 43.95
CA PRO A 53 47.07 -15.84 45.03
C PRO A 53 45.89 -15.11 45.71
N SER A 54 44.77 -14.92 44.99
CA SER A 54 43.54 -14.35 45.55
C SER A 54 42.83 -15.30 46.52
N GLN A 55 42.84 -16.61 46.25
CA GLN A 55 42.26 -17.63 47.13
C GLN A 55 43.14 -17.86 48.36
N LEU A 56 44.47 -17.79 48.21
CA LEU A 56 45.41 -17.80 49.33
C LEU A 56 45.18 -16.61 50.26
N ASN A 57 45.03 -15.39 49.73
CA ASN A 57 44.72 -14.22 50.55
C ASN A 57 43.37 -14.33 51.27
N HIS A 58 42.35 -14.93 50.64
CA HIS A 58 41.08 -15.19 51.33
C HIS A 58 41.25 -16.23 52.44
N TYR A 59 42.00 -17.30 52.20
CA TYR A 59 42.31 -18.31 53.21
C TYR A 59 43.09 -17.73 54.40
N GLU A 60 44.10 -16.89 54.15
CA GLU A 60 44.84 -16.18 55.20
C GLU A 60 43.94 -15.21 55.99
N GLN A 61 43.01 -14.52 55.33
CA GLN A 61 42.01 -13.71 56.02
C GLN A 61 41.07 -14.57 56.87
N PHE A 62 40.67 -15.77 56.42
CA PHE A 62 39.86 -16.69 57.22
C PHE A 62 40.62 -17.23 58.43
N LEU A 63 41.92 -17.53 58.28
CA LEU A 63 42.81 -17.88 59.38
C LEU A 63 42.93 -16.74 60.41
N GLN A 64 43.14 -15.50 59.95
CA GLN A 64 43.22 -14.33 60.83
C GLN A 64 41.90 -14.05 61.55
N GLN A 65 40.76 -14.39 60.95
CA GLN A 65 39.43 -14.25 61.55
C GLN A 65 39.07 -15.40 62.49
N GLY A 66 39.87 -16.47 62.57
CA GLY A 66 39.60 -17.63 63.44
C GLY A 66 38.32 -18.39 63.06
N LYS A 67 37.87 -18.29 61.81
CA LYS A 67 36.63 -18.91 61.30
C LYS A 67 36.90 -20.17 60.47
N LEU A 68 38.09 -20.73 60.60
CA LEU A 68 38.44 -21.96 59.91
C LEU A 68 37.79 -23.13 60.66
N LEU A 69 36.96 -23.89 59.94
CA LEU A 69 36.34 -25.10 60.47
C LEU A 69 37.37 -26.22 60.39
N GLU A 70 37.85 -26.70 61.53
CA GLU A 70 38.82 -27.80 61.64
C GLU A 70 38.20 -28.94 62.45
N GLY A 71 38.48 -30.19 62.05
CA GLY A 71 38.04 -31.39 62.78
C GLY A 71 36.55 -31.67 62.66
N GLU A 72 35.91 -32.00 63.79
CA GLU A 72 34.52 -32.49 63.86
C GLU A 72 33.48 -31.53 63.25
N ASP A 73 33.71 -30.21 63.32
CA ASP A 73 32.79 -29.23 62.74
C ASP A 73 32.84 -29.21 61.20
N LEU A 74 34.00 -29.55 60.62
CA LEU A 74 34.16 -29.71 59.17
C LEU A 74 33.52 -31.03 58.71
N ASP A 75 33.72 -32.09 59.48
CA ASP A 75 33.10 -33.40 59.22
C ASP A 75 31.57 -33.29 59.33
N PHE A 76 31.05 -32.54 60.31
CA PHE A 76 29.61 -32.26 60.45
C PHE A 76 29.06 -31.46 59.27
N ALA A 77 29.77 -30.42 58.81
CA ALA A 77 29.37 -29.67 57.62
C ALA A 77 29.41 -30.55 56.35
N TYR A 78 30.39 -31.44 56.25
CA TYR A 78 30.52 -32.38 55.14
C TYR A 78 29.44 -33.47 55.16
N GLU A 79 29.10 -33.99 56.34
CA GLU A 79 27.96 -34.90 56.55
C GLU A 79 26.63 -34.21 56.22
N SER A 80 26.47 -32.94 56.58
CA SER A 80 25.29 -32.12 56.25
C SER A 80 25.12 -31.91 54.75
N ILE A 81 26.23 -31.72 54.00
CA ILE A 81 26.20 -31.54 52.55
C ILE A 81 26.07 -32.91 51.84
N SER A 82 26.68 -33.97 52.38
CA SER A 82 26.57 -35.32 51.82
C SER A 82 25.24 -36.01 52.12
N ALA A 83 24.47 -35.50 53.09
CA ALA A 83 23.04 -35.81 53.24
C ALA A 83 22.21 -35.41 52.00
N PHE A 84 22.71 -34.48 51.17
CA PHE A 84 22.11 -34.13 49.87
C PHE A 84 22.74 -34.87 48.67
N SER A 85 23.94 -35.44 48.81
CA SER A 85 24.65 -36.12 47.71
C SER A 85 24.52 -37.64 47.72
N THR A 86 24.17 -38.25 48.87
CA THR A 86 23.84 -39.67 48.94
C THR A 86 22.44 -39.93 48.38
N ARG A 87 22.41 -40.01 47.05
CA ARG A 87 21.42 -40.66 46.19
C ARG A 87 20.72 -41.84 46.91
N ARG A 88 19.59 -41.57 47.55
CA ARG A 88 18.60 -42.58 47.96
C ARG A 88 17.22 -42.10 47.54
N ASP A 89 16.58 -42.90 46.71
CA ASP A 89 15.18 -43.37 46.76
C ASP A 89 14.22 -42.67 47.73
N ASN A 90 14.13 -41.35 47.65
CA ASN A 90 13.13 -40.53 48.35
C ASN A 90 11.84 -40.39 47.51
N GLN A 91 11.58 -41.32 46.60
CA GLN A 91 10.32 -41.36 45.85
C GLN A 91 9.14 -41.86 46.70
N GLU A 92 9.38 -42.62 47.78
CA GLU A 92 8.29 -43.32 48.47
C GLU A 92 7.74 -42.68 49.75
N ALA A 93 8.50 -41.80 50.41
CA ALA A 93 8.10 -41.24 51.71
C ALA A 93 7.38 -39.88 51.63
N VAL A 94 7.25 -39.30 50.44
CA VAL A 94 6.58 -38.00 50.19
C VAL A 94 5.49 -38.14 49.11
N PHE A 95 4.77 -39.27 49.09
CA PHE A 95 3.55 -39.42 48.27
C PHE A 95 2.35 -38.68 48.90
N GLY A 96 2.54 -37.38 49.13
CA GLY A 96 1.46 -36.39 49.19
C GLY A 96 1.70 -35.24 48.19
N THR A 97 2.85 -35.22 47.49
CA THR A 97 3.23 -34.12 46.57
C THR A 97 3.58 -34.57 45.15
N GLU A 98 3.34 -35.83 44.78
CA GLU A 98 3.41 -36.24 43.38
C GLU A 98 2.27 -35.67 42.54
N GLU A 99 1.08 -35.45 43.13
CA GLU A 99 0.00 -34.69 42.48
C GLU A 99 0.49 -33.26 42.19
N GLY A 100 1.06 -32.55 43.17
CA GLY A 100 1.55 -31.18 42.95
C GLY A 100 2.61 -31.04 41.84
N VAL A 101 3.62 -31.92 41.77
CA VAL A 101 4.66 -31.82 40.72
C VAL A 101 4.12 -32.22 39.34
N LYS A 102 3.19 -33.17 39.29
CA LYS A 102 2.51 -33.57 38.05
C LYS A 102 1.55 -32.48 37.58
N ASP A 103 0.75 -31.90 38.49
CA ASP A 103 -0.15 -30.79 38.24
C ASP A 103 0.60 -29.54 37.77
N ILE A 104 1.75 -29.23 38.39
CA ILE A 104 2.62 -28.14 37.92
C ILE A 104 3.14 -28.43 36.51
N ARG A 105 3.50 -29.67 36.21
CA ARG A 105 4.01 -30.06 34.88
C ARG A 105 2.90 -30.00 33.83
N ASP A 106 1.70 -30.45 34.17
CA ASP A 106 0.54 -30.44 33.31
C ASP A 106 0.06 -28.99 33.09
N ALA A 107 0.03 -28.16 34.12
CA ALA A 107 -0.22 -26.72 34.03
C ALA A 107 0.85 -25.99 33.18
N THR A 108 2.12 -26.35 33.34
CA THR A 108 3.21 -25.79 32.50
C THR A 108 3.05 -26.22 31.05
N SER A 109 2.57 -27.44 30.79
CA SER A 109 2.31 -27.92 29.43
C SER A 109 1.10 -27.24 28.79
N ALA A 110 0.04 -26.98 29.56
CA ALA A 110 -1.14 -26.24 29.14
C ALA A 110 -0.78 -24.78 28.80
N LEU A 111 -0.03 -24.09 29.67
CA LEU A 111 0.44 -22.73 29.42
C LEU A 111 1.36 -22.65 28.19
N LYS A 112 2.18 -23.68 27.95
CA LYS A 112 3.00 -23.77 26.72
C LYS A 112 2.13 -23.95 25.47
N ALA A 113 1.07 -24.76 25.54
CA ALA A 113 0.14 -24.94 24.44
C ALA A 113 -0.60 -23.63 24.12
N GLU A 114 -1.10 -22.93 25.15
CA GLU A 114 -1.74 -21.63 25.02
C GLU A 114 -0.79 -20.58 24.43
N ALA A 115 0.47 -20.54 24.87
CA ALA A 115 1.47 -19.64 24.31
C ALA A 115 1.73 -19.89 22.82
N VAL A 116 1.73 -21.15 22.37
CA VAL A 116 1.86 -21.50 20.95
C VAL A 116 0.62 -21.08 20.17
N GLU A 117 -0.57 -21.28 20.71
CA GLU A 117 -1.82 -20.87 20.08
C GLU A 117 -1.91 -19.34 19.92
N LEU A 118 -1.53 -18.59 20.96
CA LEU A 118 -1.43 -17.13 20.91
C LEU A 118 -0.38 -16.67 19.89
N GLN A 119 0.74 -17.37 19.74
CA GLN A 119 1.74 -17.06 18.72
C GLN A 119 1.18 -17.25 17.31
N ILE A 120 0.38 -18.30 17.09
CA ILE A 120 -0.29 -18.54 15.80
C ILE A 120 -1.29 -17.42 15.51
N GLN A 121 -2.08 -17.01 16.51
CA GLN A 121 -3.02 -15.89 16.37
C GLN A 121 -2.30 -14.57 16.04
N LEU A 122 -1.17 -14.29 16.70
CA LEU A 122 -0.34 -13.12 16.42
C LEU A 122 0.19 -13.12 14.99
N ASN A 123 0.71 -14.25 14.52
CA ASN A 123 1.22 -14.38 13.16
C ASN A 123 0.09 -14.20 12.13
N HIS A 124 -1.10 -14.72 12.40
CA HIS A 124 -2.26 -14.51 11.55
C HIS A 124 -2.67 -13.03 11.49
N LEU A 125 -2.69 -12.35 12.64
CA LEU A 125 -3.03 -10.94 12.71
C LEU A 125 -1.98 -10.06 12.03
N GLN A 126 -0.69 -10.39 12.15
CA GLN A 126 0.39 -9.73 11.42
C GLN A 126 0.22 -9.88 9.92
N TYR A 127 -0.09 -11.08 9.43
CA TYR A 127 -0.37 -11.29 8.00
C TYR A 127 -1.56 -10.46 7.52
N GLN A 128 -2.65 -10.41 8.30
CA GLN A 128 -3.79 -9.55 7.98
C GLN A 128 -3.41 -8.07 7.94
N TYR A 129 -2.59 -7.61 8.90
CA TYR A 129 -2.11 -6.23 8.94
C TYR A 129 -1.24 -5.88 7.73
N ASP A 130 -0.34 -6.77 7.32
CA ASP A 130 0.50 -6.58 6.15
C ASP A 130 -0.33 -6.53 4.86
N MET A 131 -1.34 -7.39 4.73
CA MET A 131 -2.28 -7.36 3.61
C MET A 131 -3.06 -6.04 3.55
N LEU A 132 -3.60 -5.57 4.68
CA LEU A 132 -4.31 -4.29 4.76
C LEU A 132 -3.38 -3.10 4.47
N THR A 133 -2.14 -3.16 4.95
CA THR A 133 -1.12 -2.13 4.69
C THR A 133 -0.76 -2.08 3.20
N GLY A 134 -0.63 -3.24 2.54
CA GLY A 134 -0.47 -3.35 1.10
C GLY A 134 -1.63 -2.73 0.34
N GLN A 135 -2.87 -3.05 0.70
CA GLN A 135 -4.07 -2.46 0.08
C GLN A 135 -4.14 -0.94 0.29
N ALA A 136 -3.88 -0.46 1.50
CA ALA A 136 -3.84 0.98 1.81
C ALA A 136 -2.79 1.69 0.95
N SER A 137 -1.60 1.11 0.81
CA SER A 137 -0.53 1.68 -0.03
C SER A 137 -0.94 1.77 -1.50
N ALA A 138 -1.59 0.74 -2.05
CA ALA A 138 -2.10 0.73 -3.42
C ALA A 138 -3.18 1.80 -3.64
N ILE A 139 -4.08 1.98 -2.67
CA ILE A 139 -5.10 3.04 -2.72
C ILE A 139 -4.45 4.42 -2.69
N VAL A 140 -3.47 4.66 -1.82
CA VAL A 140 -2.76 5.94 -1.74
C VAL A 140 -2.01 6.23 -3.03
N GLN A 141 -1.30 5.24 -3.59
CA GLN A 141 -0.59 5.40 -4.85
C GLN A 141 -1.55 5.66 -6.02
N GLY A 142 -2.67 4.93 -6.08
CA GLY A 142 -3.73 5.17 -7.07
C GLY A 142 -4.39 6.54 -6.91
N ARG A 143 -4.53 7.06 -5.69
CA ARG A 143 -5.00 8.43 -5.47
C ARG A 143 -3.99 9.45 -5.98
N ARG A 144 -2.69 9.27 -5.70
CA ARG A 144 -1.63 10.17 -6.17
C ARG A 144 -1.56 10.22 -7.70
N SER A 145 -1.66 9.08 -8.39
CA SER A 145 -1.66 9.05 -9.85
C SER A 145 -2.89 9.75 -10.44
N ARG A 146 -4.08 9.55 -9.88
CA ARG A 146 -5.29 10.28 -10.28
C ARG A 146 -5.14 11.78 -10.08
N VAL A 147 -4.64 12.22 -8.93
CA VAL A 147 -4.42 13.66 -8.65
C VAL A 147 -3.46 14.27 -9.66
N ALA A 148 -2.36 13.58 -10.01
CA ALA A 148 -1.42 14.05 -11.02
C ALA A 148 -2.07 14.14 -12.42
N ALA A 149 -2.87 13.15 -12.81
CA ALA A 149 -3.62 13.19 -14.07
C ALA A 149 -4.69 14.28 -14.09
N THR A 150 -5.37 14.52 -12.96
CA THR A 150 -6.32 15.64 -12.85
C THR A 150 -5.59 16.98 -12.93
N SER A 151 -4.40 17.13 -12.34
CA SER A 151 -3.64 18.37 -12.46
C SER A 151 -3.19 18.67 -13.89
N THR A 152 -2.81 17.66 -14.68
CA THR A 152 -2.44 17.86 -16.07
C THR A 152 -3.64 18.24 -16.94
N VAL A 153 -4.79 17.58 -16.73
CA VAL A 153 -6.04 17.91 -17.42
C VAL A 153 -6.53 19.31 -17.04
N ASN A 154 -6.43 19.69 -15.76
CA ASN A 154 -6.77 21.05 -15.34
C ASN A 154 -5.87 22.10 -15.98
N GLY A 155 -4.57 21.80 -16.14
CA GLY A 155 -3.65 22.67 -16.88
C GLY A 155 -4.08 22.86 -18.34
N GLN A 156 -4.44 21.77 -19.03
CA GLN A 156 -4.97 21.84 -20.40
C GLN A 156 -6.29 22.62 -20.47
N LEU A 157 -7.16 22.47 -19.48
CA LEU A 157 -8.42 23.20 -19.41
C LEU A 157 -8.18 24.71 -19.25
N THR A 158 -7.23 25.11 -18.42
CA THR A 158 -6.87 26.53 -18.28
C THR A 158 -6.26 27.10 -19.56
N GLU A 159 -5.41 26.35 -20.27
CA GLU A 159 -4.87 26.79 -21.57
C GLU A 159 -5.98 26.99 -22.62
N VAL A 160 -6.96 26.08 -22.65
CA VAL A 160 -8.12 26.21 -23.57
C VAL A 160 -9.00 27.40 -23.18
N ASP A 161 -9.23 27.62 -21.87
CA ASP A 161 -10.02 28.75 -21.38
C ASP A 161 -9.35 30.09 -21.70
N ASP A 162 -8.04 30.19 -21.53
CA ASP A 162 -7.24 31.36 -21.91
C ASP A 162 -7.33 31.61 -23.43
N SER A 163 -7.22 30.55 -24.24
CA SER A 163 -7.34 30.65 -25.70
C SER A 163 -8.74 31.11 -26.14
N LEU A 164 -9.80 30.57 -25.52
CA LEU A 164 -11.18 30.98 -25.78
C LEU A 164 -11.41 32.43 -25.37
N SER A 165 -10.88 32.84 -24.21
CA SER A 165 -10.97 34.21 -23.73
C SER A 165 -10.26 35.20 -24.66
N ALA A 166 -9.06 34.85 -25.15
CA ALA A 166 -8.34 35.64 -26.15
C ALA A 166 -9.13 35.77 -27.46
N ARG A 167 -9.66 34.66 -27.98
CA ARG A 167 -10.50 34.66 -29.20
C ARG A 167 -11.79 35.46 -29.02
N ASN A 168 -12.40 35.42 -27.85
CA ASN A 168 -13.59 36.20 -27.53
C ASN A 168 -13.27 37.70 -27.54
N LEU A 169 -12.13 38.10 -26.97
CA LEU A 169 -11.65 39.48 -27.06
C LEU A 169 -11.46 39.91 -28.51
N GLU A 170 -10.79 39.11 -29.33
CA GLU A 170 -10.62 39.39 -30.77
C GLU A 170 -11.97 39.54 -31.48
N MET A 171 -12.91 38.63 -31.23
CA MET A 171 -14.25 38.69 -31.81
C MET A 171 -14.98 39.98 -31.41
N ASN A 172 -14.88 40.39 -30.14
CA ASN A 172 -15.45 41.67 -29.69
C ASN A 172 -14.81 42.86 -30.40
N THR A 173 -13.50 42.83 -30.68
CA THR A 173 -12.87 43.90 -31.48
C THR A 173 -13.40 43.93 -32.92
N VAL A 174 -13.60 42.77 -33.55
CA VAL A 174 -14.15 42.67 -34.91
C VAL A 174 -15.60 43.15 -34.94
N LEU A 175 -16.42 42.75 -33.98
CA LEU A 175 -17.80 43.22 -33.86
C LEU A 175 -17.85 44.73 -33.63
N GLY A 176 -16.94 45.30 -32.83
CA GLY A 176 -16.79 46.75 -32.67
C GLY A 176 -16.48 47.46 -33.98
N ARG A 177 -15.57 46.90 -34.80
CA ARG A 177 -15.25 47.43 -36.13
C ARG A 177 -16.44 47.33 -37.09
N ILE A 178 -17.18 46.22 -37.08
CA ILE A 178 -18.37 46.07 -37.93
C ILE A 178 -19.45 47.06 -37.49
N ALA A 179 -19.64 47.26 -36.19
CA ALA A 179 -20.59 48.25 -35.68
C ALA A 179 -20.18 49.69 -36.07
N SER A 180 -18.89 50.02 -36.04
CA SER A 180 -18.41 51.33 -36.47
C SER A 180 -18.58 51.54 -37.98
N THR A 181 -18.22 50.55 -38.82
CA THR A 181 -18.41 50.66 -40.28
C THR A 181 -19.89 50.69 -40.67
N ALA A 182 -20.75 49.93 -39.99
CA ALA A 182 -22.19 50.00 -40.18
C ALA A 182 -22.75 51.37 -39.79
N LYS A 183 -22.22 51.98 -38.72
CA LYS A 183 -22.59 53.34 -38.31
C LYS A 183 -22.12 54.39 -39.32
N GLU A 184 -20.89 54.27 -39.84
CA GLU A 184 -20.38 55.12 -40.93
C GLU A 184 -21.25 54.99 -42.19
N LEU A 185 -21.56 53.75 -42.61
CA LEU A 185 -22.43 53.48 -43.74
C LEU A 185 -23.83 54.09 -43.53
N SER A 186 -24.40 53.92 -42.34
CA SER A 186 -25.67 54.53 -41.98
C SER A 186 -25.61 56.06 -41.99
N HIS A 187 -24.49 56.66 -41.59
CA HIS A 187 -24.29 58.10 -41.64
C HIS A 187 -24.26 58.60 -43.09
N TYR A 188 -23.54 57.93 -43.99
CA TYR A 188 -23.56 58.28 -45.41
C TYR A 188 -24.97 58.16 -46.02
N HIS A 189 -25.79 57.21 -45.56
CA HIS A 189 -27.20 57.06 -45.99
C HIS A 189 -28.20 57.96 -45.26
N SER A 190 -27.80 58.67 -44.20
CA SER A 190 -28.70 59.54 -43.41
C SER A 190 -29.02 60.88 -44.11
N GLY A 191 -28.30 61.21 -45.18
CA GLY A 191 -28.53 62.44 -45.96
C GLY A 191 -28.06 63.73 -45.28
N GLU A 192 -27.33 63.63 -44.17
CA GLU A 192 -26.78 64.80 -43.44
C GLU A 192 -25.53 65.40 -44.13
N GLU A 193 -24.82 64.62 -44.94
CA GLU A 193 -23.75 65.13 -45.83
C GLU A 193 -24.25 65.25 -47.29
N ASN A 194 -24.05 66.42 -47.90
CA ASN A 194 -24.29 66.69 -49.33
C ASN A 194 -23.26 65.99 -50.26
N GLY A 195 -22.97 64.71 -50.00
CA GLY A 195 -22.14 63.88 -50.88
C GLY A 195 -23.00 63.28 -51.99
N MET A 196 -22.89 63.80 -53.21
CA MET A 196 -23.53 63.17 -54.37
C MET A 196 -22.88 61.81 -54.65
N TYR A 197 -23.61 60.73 -54.39
CA TYR A 197 -23.18 59.39 -54.74
C TYR A 197 -23.08 59.25 -56.25
N LEU A 198 -21.88 58.97 -56.77
CA LEU A 198 -21.66 58.71 -58.19
C LEU A 198 -22.56 57.57 -58.72
N SER A 199 -22.92 56.59 -57.89
CA SER A 199 -23.81 55.49 -58.27
C SER A 199 -25.27 55.90 -58.50
N TYR A 200 -25.69 57.07 -58.00
CA TYR A 200 -27.03 57.64 -58.20
C TYR A 200 -27.06 58.73 -59.28
N SER A 201 -25.90 59.16 -59.76
CA SER A 201 -25.80 60.07 -60.89
C SER A 201 -26.10 59.33 -62.18
N ASP A 202 -27.08 59.83 -62.95
CA ASP A 202 -27.38 59.27 -64.26
C ASP A 202 -26.26 59.64 -65.25
N PHE A 203 -25.42 58.66 -65.61
CA PHE A 203 -24.38 58.81 -66.62
C PHE A 203 -24.90 58.63 -68.05
N HIS A 204 -26.18 58.35 -68.25
CA HIS A 204 -26.77 58.19 -69.56
C HIS A 204 -26.54 59.41 -70.50
N PRO A 205 -26.64 60.68 -70.02
CA PRO A 205 -26.32 61.84 -70.85
C PRO A 205 -24.85 61.89 -71.29
N TYR A 206 -23.93 61.49 -70.41
CA TYR A 206 -22.50 61.42 -70.73
C TYR A 206 -22.22 60.30 -71.74
N LEU A 207 -22.82 59.13 -71.56
CA LEU A 207 -22.69 58.00 -72.51
C LEU A 207 -23.28 58.35 -73.88
N LEU A 208 -24.38 59.10 -73.95
CA LEU A 208 -24.95 59.59 -75.20
C LEU A 208 -24.02 60.61 -75.88
N ALA A 209 -23.44 61.53 -75.11
CA ALA A 209 -22.47 62.49 -75.62
C ALA A 209 -21.21 61.78 -76.12
N ASP A 210 -20.66 60.85 -75.36
CA ASP A 210 -19.48 60.05 -75.75
C ASP A 210 -19.76 59.21 -76.99
N ALA A 211 -20.92 58.55 -77.08
CA ALA A 211 -21.33 57.84 -78.30
C ALA A 211 -21.46 58.77 -79.51
N SER A 212 -21.94 60.01 -79.32
CA SER A 212 -22.02 61.01 -80.38
C SER A 212 -20.65 61.50 -80.83
N TYR A 213 -19.73 61.78 -79.90
CA TYR A 213 -18.35 62.15 -80.20
C TYR A 213 -17.61 61.00 -80.88
N MET A 214 -17.79 59.76 -80.39
CA MET A 214 -17.22 58.56 -81.00
C MET A 214 -17.74 58.39 -82.44
N LYS A 215 -19.01 58.70 -82.70
CA LYS A 215 -19.59 58.66 -84.06
C LYS A 215 -19.01 59.74 -84.97
N GLU A 216 -18.85 60.97 -84.49
CA GLU A 216 -18.20 62.05 -85.24
C GLU A 216 -16.73 61.76 -85.51
N LEU A 217 -16.03 61.22 -84.53
CA LEU A 217 -14.62 60.84 -84.61
C LEU A 217 -14.44 59.68 -85.61
N ASN A 218 -15.33 58.69 -85.58
CA ASN A 218 -15.39 57.65 -86.61
C ASN A 218 -15.68 58.23 -88.00
N GLN A 219 -16.65 59.14 -88.15
CA GLN A 219 -16.91 59.80 -89.43
C GLN A 219 -15.73 60.62 -89.94
N TRP A 220 -15.00 61.29 -89.03
CA TRP A 220 -13.78 62.01 -89.34
C TRP A 220 -12.68 61.04 -89.81
N PHE A 221 -12.51 59.91 -89.10
CA PHE A 221 -11.59 58.85 -89.50
C PHE A 221 -11.95 58.30 -90.88
N THR A 222 -13.21 57.96 -91.14
CA THR A 222 -13.68 57.48 -92.45
C THR A 222 -13.39 58.51 -93.54
N LYS A 223 -13.70 59.80 -93.31
CA LYS A 223 -13.40 60.86 -94.29
C LYS A 223 -11.90 61.00 -94.58
N LYS A 224 -11.04 60.90 -93.57
CA LYS A 224 -9.59 61.10 -93.70
C LYS A 224 -8.86 59.87 -94.22
N LEU A 225 -9.34 58.67 -93.88
CA LEU A 225 -8.75 57.40 -94.33
C LEU A 225 -9.23 56.99 -95.72
N ASP A 226 -10.52 57.21 -96.05
CA ASP A 226 -11.06 56.83 -97.37
C ASP A 226 -10.80 57.88 -98.47
N THR A 227 -10.47 59.12 -98.10
CA THR A 227 -10.25 60.23 -99.06
C THR A 227 -8.83 60.80 -98.97
N GLY A 228 -7.81 59.92 -99.02
CA GLY A 228 -6.40 60.29 -99.09
C GLY A 228 -5.49 59.09 -99.41
N PRO A 229 -4.16 59.29 -99.54
CA PRO A 229 -3.19 58.23 -99.92
C PRO A 229 -3.17 56.99 -99.01
N PHE A 230 -3.87 57.04 -97.86
CA PHE A 230 -3.98 55.97 -96.88
C PHE A 230 -4.93 54.84 -97.29
N ARG A 231 -5.78 55.01 -98.31
CA ARG A 231 -6.59 53.90 -98.85
C ARG A 231 -5.70 52.77 -99.41
N LEU A 232 -4.57 53.12 -100.02
CA LEU A 232 -3.58 52.16 -100.50
C LEU A 232 -2.90 51.42 -99.33
N VAL A 233 -2.61 52.10 -98.22
CA VAL A 233 -2.04 51.47 -97.02
C VAL A 233 -3.09 50.59 -96.29
N ALA A 234 -4.37 50.93 -96.33
CA ALA A 234 -5.44 50.13 -95.75
C ALA A 234 -5.77 48.88 -96.58
N GLU A 235 -5.72 48.94 -97.91
CA GLU A 235 -5.91 47.76 -98.79
C GLU A 235 -4.66 46.87 -98.83
N GLU A 236 -3.45 47.45 -98.81
CA GLU A 236 -2.19 46.69 -98.71
C GLU A 236 -1.96 46.13 -97.29
N GLY A 237 -2.48 46.82 -96.26
CA GLY A 237 -2.51 46.34 -94.88
C GLY A 237 -3.49 45.18 -94.66
N LYS A 238 -4.63 45.13 -95.36
CA LYS A 238 -5.54 43.96 -95.31
C LYS A 238 -4.93 42.70 -95.91
N SER A 239 -3.98 42.83 -96.83
CA SER A 239 -3.30 41.70 -97.48
C SER A 239 -1.97 41.31 -96.79
N LYS A 240 -1.35 42.20 -95.99
CA LYS A 240 -0.15 41.91 -95.19
C LYS A 240 -0.39 41.74 -93.68
N CYS A 241 -1.54 42.16 -93.14
CA CYS A 241 -1.95 41.92 -91.76
C CYS A 241 -2.97 40.77 -91.68
N SER A 242 -2.47 39.53 -91.81
CA SER A 242 -3.05 38.37 -91.11
C SER A 242 -2.45 38.23 -89.71
N TRP A 243 -2.02 39.33 -89.10
CA TRP A 243 -1.59 39.33 -87.71
C TRP A 243 -2.81 39.57 -86.83
N ALA A 244 -3.29 38.46 -86.25
CA ALA A 244 -4.42 38.31 -85.35
C ALA A 244 -5.80 38.42 -86.01
N SER A 245 -6.36 37.25 -86.39
CA SER A 245 -7.80 37.06 -86.42
C SER A 245 -8.36 37.46 -85.05
N LEU A 246 -9.24 38.47 -85.00
CA LEU A 246 -9.90 38.87 -83.75
C LEU A 246 -10.82 37.76 -83.19
N ASP A 247 -11.20 36.78 -84.01
CA ASP A 247 -11.96 35.60 -83.55
C ASP A 247 -11.12 34.70 -82.64
N ASP A 248 -9.78 34.67 -82.81
CA ASP A 248 -8.88 33.95 -81.91
C ASP A 248 -8.72 34.64 -80.56
N ILE A 249 -8.96 35.96 -80.43
CA ILE A 249 -8.85 36.64 -79.13
C ILE A 249 -10.03 36.25 -78.23
N SER A 250 -11.22 36.06 -78.79
CA SER A 250 -12.37 35.53 -78.05
C SER A 250 -12.13 34.08 -77.60
N ASN A 251 -11.54 33.24 -78.45
CA ASN A 251 -11.18 31.87 -78.11
C ASN A 251 -9.98 31.80 -77.17
N ILE A 252 -8.98 32.68 -77.25
CA ILE A 252 -7.83 32.71 -76.32
C ILE A 252 -8.23 33.24 -74.96
N LEU A 253 -9.13 34.23 -74.85
CA LEU A 253 -9.66 34.67 -73.55
C LEU A 253 -10.53 33.58 -72.91
N VAL A 254 -11.44 32.97 -73.67
CA VAL A 254 -12.30 31.88 -73.18
C VAL A 254 -11.48 30.62 -72.88
N GLN A 255 -10.46 30.30 -73.68
CA GLN A 255 -9.60 29.13 -73.49
C GLN A 255 -8.54 29.36 -72.41
N ALA A 256 -8.00 30.56 -72.25
CA ALA A 256 -7.14 30.89 -71.11
C ALA A 256 -7.95 30.88 -69.80
N ASP A 257 -9.20 31.33 -69.80
CA ASP A 257 -10.08 31.23 -68.63
C ASP A 257 -10.55 29.78 -68.39
N LEU A 258 -10.78 28.99 -69.44
CA LEU A 258 -11.05 27.55 -69.31
C LEU A 258 -9.82 26.79 -68.79
N GLU A 259 -8.63 27.04 -69.32
CA GLU A 259 -7.36 26.43 -68.91
C GLU A 259 -6.96 26.86 -67.51
N LYS A 260 -7.17 28.12 -67.13
CA LYS A 260 -7.02 28.58 -65.74
C LYS A 260 -8.03 27.91 -64.82
N SER A 261 -9.30 27.78 -65.23
CA SER A 261 -10.32 27.07 -64.43
C SER A 261 -10.02 25.57 -64.32
N HIS A 262 -9.46 24.97 -65.37
CA HIS A 262 -9.06 23.57 -65.42
C HIS A 262 -7.83 23.33 -64.56
N HIS A 263 -6.82 24.21 -64.63
CA HIS A 263 -5.66 24.17 -63.73
C HIS A 263 -6.06 24.40 -62.28
N GLN A 264 -6.95 25.34 -61.98
CA GLN A 264 -7.50 25.52 -60.62
C GLN A 264 -8.23 24.27 -60.13
N ARG A 265 -9.07 23.64 -60.97
CA ARG A 265 -9.76 22.38 -60.62
C ARG A 265 -8.77 21.23 -60.41
N VAL A 266 -7.75 21.10 -61.25
CA VAL A 266 -6.72 20.06 -61.09
C VAL A 266 -5.90 20.30 -59.82
N SER A 267 -5.53 21.54 -59.51
CA SER A 267 -4.85 21.89 -58.26
C SER A 267 -5.72 21.65 -57.04
N GLU A 268 -7.02 21.97 -57.09
CA GLU A 268 -7.98 21.65 -56.03
C GLU A 268 -8.17 20.15 -55.86
N LEU A 269 -8.26 19.37 -56.96
CA LEU A 269 -8.33 17.91 -56.89
C LEU A 269 -7.04 17.31 -56.30
N GLN A 270 -5.88 17.88 -56.60
CA GLN A 270 -4.60 17.45 -56.05
C GLN A 270 -4.49 17.81 -54.55
N ARG A 271 -5.01 18.97 -54.14
CA ARG A 271 -5.16 19.37 -52.73
C ARG A 271 -6.13 18.47 -51.98
N LEU A 272 -7.29 18.17 -52.56
CA LEU A 272 -8.27 17.25 -51.98
C LEU A 272 -7.70 15.84 -51.86
N ARG A 273 -6.95 15.37 -52.86
CA ARG A 273 -6.29 14.05 -52.82
C ARG A 273 -5.23 13.95 -51.73
N SER A 274 -4.50 15.04 -51.43
CA SER A 274 -3.51 15.04 -50.34
C SER A 274 -4.18 15.05 -48.96
N ILE A 275 -5.31 15.78 -48.82
CA ILE A 275 -6.08 15.84 -47.57
C ILE A 275 -6.86 14.54 -47.33
N PHE A 276 -7.45 13.95 -48.38
CA PHE A 276 -8.35 12.81 -48.29
C PHE A 276 -7.72 11.64 -47.54
N GLY A 277 -6.49 11.25 -47.87
CA GLY A 277 -5.80 10.15 -47.17
C GLY A 277 -5.57 10.41 -45.68
N THR A 278 -5.29 11.66 -45.30
CA THR A 278 -5.16 12.03 -43.87
C THR A 278 -6.51 12.05 -43.16
N SER A 279 -7.54 12.57 -43.82
CA SER A 279 -8.89 12.63 -43.24
C SER A 279 -9.53 11.24 -43.10
N GLU A 280 -9.31 10.34 -44.06
CA GLU A 280 -9.81 8.97 -44.01
C GLU A 280 -9.12 8.18 -42.89
N ARG A 281 -7.79 8.33 -42.73
CA ARG A 281 -7.07 7.75 -41.60
C ARG A 281 -7.60 8.28 -40.26
N GLN A 282 -7.75 9.60 -40.11
CA GLN A 282 -8.26 10.20 -38.88
C GLN A 282 -9.69 9.73 -38.56
N TRP A 283 -10.53 9.55 -39.58
CA TRP A 283 -11.87 9.03 -39.41
C TRP A 283 -11.86 7.56 -38.93
N VAL A 284 -11.03 6.70 -39.54
CA VAL A 284 -10.87 5.30 -39.12
C VAL A 284 -10.31 5.21 -37.69
N GLU A 285 -9.31 6.03 -37.36
CA GLU A 285 -8.73 6.10 -36.02
C GLU A 285 -9.78 6.55 -34.99
N ALA A 286 -10.54 7.61 -35.28
CA ALA A 286 -11.62 8.07 -34.41
C ALA A 286 -12.69 7.00 -34.20
N GLN A 287 -13.07 6.28 -35.26
CA GLN A 287 -14.02 5.18 -35.17
C GLN A 287 -13.48 4.02 -34.33
N ALA A 288 -12.20 3.66 -34.51
CA ALA A 288 -11.54 2.61 -33.71
C ALA A 288 -11.38 3.01 -32.23
N HIS A 289 -11.09 4.28 -31.95
CA HIS A 289 -11.05 4.81 -30.60
C HIS A 289 -12.42 4.79 -29.93
N SER A 290 -13.48 5.16 -30.67
CA SER A 290 -14.86 5.13 -30.19
C SER A 290 -15.32 3.71 -29.84
N THR A 291 -15.07 2.72 -30.72
CA THR A 291 -15.41 1.32 -30.44
C THR A 291 -14.62 0.74 -29.27
N LYS A 292 -13.33 1.09 -29.15
CA LYS A 292 -12.50 0.73 -27.99
C LYS A 292 -13.07 1.30 -26.69
N GLN A 293 -13.42 2.57 -26.67
CA GLN A 293 -14.05 3.21 -25.51
C GLN A 293 -15.38 2.56 -25.14
N HIS A 294 -16.20 2.24 -26.15
CA HIS A 294 -17.48 1.56 -25.93
C HIS A 294 -17.28 0.16 -25.33
N ALA A 295 -16.31 -0.62 -25.80
CA ALA A 295 -15.98 -1.93 -25.25
C ALA A 295 -15.51 -1.84 -23.80
N ILE A 296 -14.66 -0.86 -23.48
CA ILE A 296 -14.21 -0.60 -22.10
C ILE A 296 -15.41 -0.25 -21.20
N LEU A 297 -16.31 0.62 -21.66
CA LEU A 297 -17.51 0.97 -20.90
C LEU A 297 -18.43 -0.23 -20.68
N MET A 298 -18.61 -1.10 -21.68
CA MET A 298 -19.39 -2.33 -21.52
C MET A 298 -18.75 -3.27 -20.49
N ALA A 299 -17.43 -3.46 -20.53
CA ALA A 299 -16.71 -4.28 -19.57
C ALA A 299 -16.82 -3.72 -18.13
N LEU A 300 -16.64 -2.41 -17.97
CA LEU A 300 -16.80 -1.75 -16.67
C LEU A 300 -18.23 -1.87 -16.14
N LYS A 301 -19.24 -1.69 -17.00
CA LYS A 301 -20.65 -1.90 -16.60
C LYS A 301 -20.90 -3.33 -16.13
N ALA A 302 -20.38 -4.33 -16.85
CA ALA A 302 -20.50 -5.73 -16.44
C ALA A 302 -19.84 -6.00 -15.08
N GLN A 303 -18.65 -5.42 -14.84
CA GLN A 303 -17.98 -5.52 -13.54
C GLN A 303 -18.80 -4.90 -12.42
N VAL A 304 -19.34 -3.69 -12.62
CA VAL A 304 -20.19 -3.02 -11.62
C VAL A 304 -21.41 -3.88 -11.28
N THR A 305 -22.07 -4.48 -12.28
CA THR A 305 -23.22 -5.36 -12.01
C THR A 305 -22.85 -6.63 -11.24
N LEU A 306 -21.64 -7.16 -11.46
CA LEU A 306 -21.13 -8.32 -10.73
C LEU A 306 -20.79 -7.94 -9.29
N ASP A 307 -20.15 -6.79 -9.08
CA ASP A 307 -19.81 -6.26 -7.76
C ASP A 307 -21.09 -5.95 -6.96
N GLU A 308 -22.12 -5.34 -7.58
CA GLU A 308 -23.43 -5.10 -6.96
C GLU A 308 -24.08 -6.42 -6.51
N ALA A 309 -24.07 -7.45 -7.37
CA ALA A 309 -24.61 -8.76 -7.02
C ALA A 309 -23.84 -9.42 -5.87
N HIS A 310 -22.50 -9.27 -5.84
CA HIS A 310 -21.65 -9.79 -4.77
C HIS A 310 -21.93 -9.09 -3.43
N ILE A 311 -22.02 -7.75 -3.44
CA ILE A 311 -22.35 -6.95 -2.25
C ILE A 311 -23.74 -7.35 -1.72
N HIS A 312 -24.74 -7.51 -2.59
CA HIS A 312 -26.06 -7.95 -2.19
C HIS A 312 -26.04 -9.35 -1.58
N HIS A 313 -25.30 -10.30 -2.18
CA HIS A 313 -25.14 -11.63 -1.63
C HIS A 313 -24.51 -11.62 -0.23
N ASP A 314 -23.45 -10.83 -0.05
CA ASP A 314 -22.75 -10.73 1.24
C ASP A 314 -23.65 -10.12 2.32
N ILE A 315 -24.37 -9.04 2.01
CA ILE A 315 -25.35 -8.43 2.92
C ILE A 315 -26.44 -9.42 3.33
N HIS A 316 -26.98 -10.20 2.38
CA HIS A 316 -27.98 -11.21 2.70
C HIS A 316 -27.41 -12.34 3.57
N SER A 317 -26.16 -12.75 3.32
CA SER A 317 -25.48 -13.75 4.13
C SER A 317 -25.25 -13.27 5.56
N LEU A 318 -24.81 -12.02 5.73
CA LEU A 318 -24.59 -11.38 7.03
C LEU A 318 -25.89 -11.19 7.79
N ARG A 319 -26.97 -10.77 7.12
CA ARG A 319 -28.30 -10.67 7.73
C ARG A 319 -28.80 -12.02 8.22
N ARG A 320 -28.58 -13.11 7.44
CA ARG A 320 -28.97 -14.46 7.86
C ARG A 320 -28.20 -14.90 9.11
N LYS A 321 -26.88 -14.74 9.12
CA LYS A 321 -26.04 -15.03 10.29
C LYS A 321 -26.43 -14.19 11.52
N HIS A 322 -26.77 -12.92 11.32
CA HIS A 322 -27.24 -12.07 12.40
C HIS A 322 -28.55 -12.58 13.01
N VAL A 323 -29.51 -13.01 12.17
CA VAL A 323 -30.75 -13.62 12.66
C VAL A 323 -30.48 -14.93 13.39
N GLU A 324 -29.62 -15.80 12.86
CA GLU A 324 -29.22 -17.05 13.52
C GLU A 324 -28.60 -16.79 14.91
N LEU A 325 -27.60 -15.90 15.00
CA LEU A 325 -26.96 -15.52 16.26
C LEU A 325 -27.93 -14.85 17.24
N SER A 326 -28.85 -14.02 16.75
CA SER A 326 -29.87 -13.42 17.61
C SER A 326 -30.82 -14.46 18.19
N GLY A 327 -31.15 -15.50 17.42
CA GLY A 327 -31.94 -16.65 17.89
C GLY A 327 -31.20 -17.46 18.94
N GLU A 328 -29.93 -17.80 18.69
CA GLU A 328 -29.08 -18.49 19.66
C GLU A 328 -28.93 -17.70 20.97
N LEU A 329 -28.80 -16.37 20.87
CA LEU A 329 -28.73 -15.50 22.03
C LEU A 329 -30.04 -15.51 22.83
N THR A 330 -31.19 -15.46 22.17
CA THR A 330 -32.49 -15.58 22.85
C THR A 330 -32.68 -16.94 23.52
N ASP A 331 -32.20 -18.02 22.90
CA ASP A 331 -32.26 -19.36 23.49
C ASP A 331 -31.35 -19.47 24.73
N LEU A 332 -30.18 -18.83 24.70
CA LEU A 332 -29.28 -18.76 25.86
C LEU A 332 -29.90 -17.93 26.99
N TYR A 333 -30.47 -16.77 26.70
CA TYR A 333 -31.19 -15.97 27.70
C TYR A 333 -32.35 -16.76 28.32
N HIS A 334 -33.10 -17.51 27.53
CA HIS A 334 -34.18 -18.34 28.06
C HIS A 334 -33.67 -19.50 28.93
N LYS A 335 -32.53 -20.10 28.58
CA LYS A 335 -31.86 -21.11 29.44
C LYS A 335 -31.35 -20.49 30.73
N GLU A 336 -30.75 -19.32 30.68
CA GLU A 336 -30.31 -18.56 31.86
C GLU A 336 -31.49 -18.26 32.79
N GLU A 337 -32.60 -17.75 32.23
CA GLU A 337 -33.81 -17.44 32.98
C GLU A 337 -34.41 -18.70 33.62
N LYS A 338 -34.43 -19.84 32.92
CA LYS A 338 -34.84 -21.14 33.49
C LYS A 338 -33.93 -21.59 34.63
N LEU A 339 -32.61 -21.45 34.46
CA LEU A 339 -31.68 -21.82 35.52
C LEU A 339 -31.91 -20.96 36.77
N LEU A 340 -32.09 -19.65 36.60
CA LEU A 340 -32.30 -18.70 37.69
C LEU A 340 -33.67 -18.83 38.36
N SER A 341 -34.73 -19.16 37.61
CA SER A 341 -36.10 -19.20 38.12
C SER A 341 -36.53 -20.56 38.66
N GLU A 342 -36.02 -21.66 38.09
CA GLU A 342 -36.40 -23.02 38.47
C GLU A 342 -35.25 -23.71 39.22
N THR A 343 -34.12 -23.91 38.54
CA THR A 343 -33.10 -24.83 39.07
C THR A 343 -32.38 -24.33 40.32
N VAL A 344 -32.05 -23.03 40.37
CA VAL A 344 -31.34 -22.45 41.52
C VAL A 344 -32.25 -22.42 42.75
N PRO A 345 -33.50 -21.93 42.67
CA PRO A 345 -34.44 -22.00 43.79
C PRO A 345 -34.69 -23.42 44.28
N ASP A 346 -34.88 -24.39 43.38
CA ASP A 346 -35.10 -25.79 43.74
C ASP A 346 -33.90 -26.36 44.52
N LEU A 347 -32.68 -26.13 44.03
CA LEU A 347 -31.45 -26.56 44.71
C LEU A 347 -31.26 -25.85 46.07
N CYS A 348 -31.57 -24.55 46.16
CA CYS A 348 -31.54 -23.83 47.43
C CYS A 348 -32.57 -24.41 48.42
N TRP A 349 -33.72 -24.86 47.93
CA TRP A 349 -34.75 -25.46 48.75
C TRP A 349 -34.35 -26.86 49.24
N GLU A 350 -33.76 -27.68 48.38
CA GLU A 350 -33.17 -28.98 48.77
C GLU A 350 -32.04 -28.81 49.79
N LEU A 351 -31.17 -27.83 49.61
CA LEU A 351 -30.12 -27.52 50.57
C LEU A 351 -30.69 -27.08 51.92
N ALA A 352 -31.72 -26.22 51.94
CA ALA A 352 -32.39 -25.81 53.17
C ALA A 352 -33.01 -27.00 53.91
N GLN A 353 -33.62 -27.95 53.19
CA GLN A 353 -34.12 -29.19 53.81
C GLN A 353 -33.01 -30.06 54.41
N LEU A 354 -31.88 -30.16 53.73
CA LEU A 354 -30.72 -30.90 54.23
C LEU A 354 -30.11 -30.22 55.47
N GLU A 355 -30.05 -28.90 55.49
CA GLU A 355 -29.62 -28.13 56.68
C GLU A 355 -30.58 -28.32 57.85
N ASP A 356 -31.90 -28.25 57.63
CA ASP A 356 -32.89 -28.46 58.70
C ASP A 356 -32.80 -29.88 59.28
N THR A 357 -32.61 -30.90 58.44
CA THR A 357 -32.46 -32.30 58.90
C THR A 357 -31.14 -32.56 59.62
N THR A 358 -30.05 -31.94 59.16
CA THR A 358 -28.74 -32.04 59.85
C THR A 358 -28.73 -31.27 61.17
N TYR A 359 -29.39 -30.10 61.26
CA TYR A 359 -29.50 -29.35 62.51
C TYR A 359 -30.29 -30.10 63.59
N ILE A 360 -31.38 -30.78 63.20
CA ILE A 360 -32.15 -31.65 64.11
C ILE A 360 -31.27 -32.80 64.61
N LEU A 361 -30.52 -33.45 63.71
CA LEU A 361 -29.62 -34.54 64.09
C LEU A 361 -28.48 -34.05 64.99
N GLN A 362 -27.88 -32.89 64.69
CA GLN A 362 -26.80 -32.32 65.47
C GLN A 362 -27.25 -31.93 66.89
N GLY A 363 -28.41 -31.29 67.03
CA GLY A 363 -28.97 -30.96 68.35
C GLY A 363 -29.25 -32.20 69.22
N ASP A 364 -29.70 -33.30 68.63
CA ASP A 364 -29.97 -34.55 69.35
C ASP A 364 -28.68 -35.30 69.72
N TYR A 365 -27.63 -35.19 68.89
CA TYR A 365 -26.27 -35.66 69.22
C TYR A 365 -25.65 -34.84 70.35
N ASP A 366 -25.74 -33.51 70.32
CA ASP A 366 -25.23 -32.64 71.38
C ASP A 366 -25.92 -32.93 72.73
N LEU A 367 -27.23 -33.18 72.72
CA LEU A 367 -27.99 -33.61 73.90
C LEU A 367 -27.55 -34.98 74.46
N LYS A 368 -27.12 -35.90 73.59
CA LYS A 368 -26.54 -37.18 74.02
C LYS A 368 -25.15 -36.99 74.62
N VAL A 369 -24.30 -36.19 73.99
CA VAL A 369 -22.95 -35.87 74.49
C VAL A 369 -23.04 -35.20 75.87
N MET A 370 -23.89 -34.18 76.01
CA MET A 370 -24.11 -33.48 77.30
C MET A 370 -24.59 -34.43 78.41
N ARG A 371 -25.49 -35.37 78.09
CA ARG A 371 -25.91 -36.41 79.04
C ARG A 371 -24.76 -37.33 79.41
N GLN A 372 -23.97 -37.76 78.43
CA GLN A 372 -22.84 -38.66 78.62
C GLN A 372 -21.74 -38.00 79.47
N GLU A 373 -21.42 -36.73 79.22
CA GLU A 373 -20.53 -35.93 80.05
C GLU A 373 -21.05 -35.77 81.48
N HIS A 374 -22.35 -35.56 81.67
CA HIS A 374 -22.93 -35.50 83.02
C HIS A 374 -22.76 -36.82 83.78
N TYR A 375 -22.94 -37.96 83.10
CA TYR A 375 -22.70 -39.28 83.70
C TYR A 375 -21.22 -39.54 83.99
N ILE A 376 -20.32 -39.17 83.08
CA ILE A 376 -18.86 -39.27 83.27
C ILE A 376 -18.43 -38.40 84.44
N ASN A 377 -18.94 -37.17 84.56
CA ASN A 377 -18.62 -36.29 85.67
C ASN A 377 -19.13 -36.86 87.01
N ARG A 378 -20.33 -37.44 87.05
CA ARG A 378 -20.81 -38.15 88.25
C ARG A 378 -19.94 -39.36 88.59
N GLN A 379 -19.50 -40.12 87.60
CA GLN A 379 -18.58 -41.26 87.81
C GLN A 379 -17.21 -40.81 88.33
N LYS A 380 -16.65 -39.71 87.82
CA LYS A 380 -15.40 -39.13 88.33
C LYS A 380 -15.54 -38.71 89.80
N VAL A 381 -16.64 -38.05 90.14
CA VAL A 381 -16.95 -37.64 91.52
C VAL A 381 -17.08 -38.85 92.46
N SER A 382 -17.69 -39.96 92.03
CA SER A 382 -17.81 -41.17 92.86
C SER A 382 -16.56 -42.05 92.89
N LEU A 383 -15.64 -41.91 91.91
CA LEU A 383 -14.34 -42.58 91.89
C LEU A 383 -13.24 -41.78 92.61
N GLY A 384 -13.51 -40.55 93.06
CA GLY A 384 -12.57 -39.76 93.85
C GLY A 384 -11.33 -39.30 93.08
N ILE A 385 -11.51 -38.93 91.80
CA ILE A 385 -10.52 -38.19 90.99
C ILE A 385 -11.00 -36.76 90.80
#